data_AF-A0A9D2BYU6-F1
#
_entry.id   AF-A0A9D2BYU6-F1
#
_cell.length_a   1.000
_cell.length_b   1.000
_cell.length_c   1.000
_cell.angle_alpha   90.00
_cell.angle_beta   90.00
_cell.angle_gamma   90.00
#
_symmetry.space_group_name_H-M   'P 1'
#
loop_
_entity.id
_entity.type
_entity.pdbx_description
1 polymer ?
#
loop_
_entity_poly.entity_id
_entity_poly.type
_entity_poly.pdbx_seq_one_letter_code
_entity_poly.pdbx_strand_id
1 'polypeptide(L)'
;MNKKLHKYINEIIDLGTAANMGWKEGVNMFLSNVKNAGQEGAPHYGGADHLDWAAIGTELAPFTDADEADMINTFNADYTAHMAEIIDLRSAGDRDGVTAVMCGE
;
A
#
# COMPACT_ATOMS: atom_id res chain seq x y z
N MET A 1 -11.18 -11.71 -2.17
CA MET A 1 -10.31 -10.58 -2.53
C MET A 1 -9.77 -9.97 -1.25
N ASN A 2 -8.47 -10.09 -1.06
CA ASN A 2 -7.80 -9.60 0.14
C ASN A 2 -7.62 -8.08 0.06
N LYS A 3 -8.43 -7.33 0.83
CA LYS A 3 -8.42 -5.87 0.84
C LYS A 3 -7.52 -5.24 1.90
N LYS A 4 -6.71 -6.01 2.62
CA LYS A 4 -5.91 -5.50 3.75
C LYS A 4 -4.95 -4.35 3.37
N LEU A 5 -4.56 -4.23 2.10
CA LEU A 5 -3.72 -3.12 1.61
C LEU A 5 -4.45 -1.78 1.46
N HIS A 6 -5.77 -1.77 1.34
CA HIS A 6 -6.55 -0.56 1.01
C HIS A 6 -6.44 0.51 2.09
N LYS A 7 -6.30 0.10 3.36
CA LYS A 7 -6.08 1.01 4.48
C LYS A 7 -4.69 1.66 4.50
N TYR A 8 -3.76 1.15 3.70
CA TYR A 8 -2.40 1.69 3.54
C TYR A 8 -2.22 2.39 2.18
N ILE A 9 -3.32 2.71 1.49
CA ILE A 9 -3.32 3.36 0.17
C ILE A 9 -2.45 4.61 0.16
N ASN A 10 -2.57 5.44 1.18
CA ASN A 10 -1.87 6.72 1.20
C ASN A 10 -0.36 6.51 1.33
N GLU A 11 0.06 5.54 2.13
CA GLU A 11 1.46 5.19 2.34
C GLU A 11 2.03 4.48 1.12
N ILE A 12 1.23 3.66 0.43
CA ILE A 12 1.58 3.07 -0.87
C ILE A 12 1.80 4.16 -1.93
N ILE A 13 0.93 5.17 -2.01
CA ILE A 13 1.10 6.31 -2.92
C ILE A 13 2.34 7.12 -2.53
N ASP A 14 2.57 7.36 -1.22
CA ASP A 14 3.70 8.13 -0.73
C ASP A 14 5.03 7.42 -1.03
N LEU A 15 5.12 6.10 -0.84
CA LEU A 15 6.27 5.27 -1.21
C LEU A 15 6.58 5.35 -2.70
N GLY A 16 5.56 5.18 -3.55
CA GLY A 16 5.71 5.34 -4.99
C GLY A 16 6.22 6.74 -5.34
N THR A 17 5.57 7.77 -4.81
CA THR A 17 5.91 9.17 -5.06
C THR A 17 7.34 9.51 -4.63
N ALA A 18 7.78 9.04 -3.46
CA ALA A 18 9.14 9.23 -2.96
C ALA A 18 10.19 8.59 -3.87
N ALA A 19 9.85 7.48 -4.53
CA ALA A 19 10.69 6.83 -5.54
C ALA A 19 10.56 7.42 -6.96
N ASN A 20 9.78 8.49 -7.16
CA ASN A 20 9.36 8.98 -8.47
C ASN A 20 8.68 7.89 -9.33
N MET A 21 7.98 6.97 -8.68
CA MET A 21 7.22 5.88 -9.29
C MET A 21 5.72 6.05 -8.98
N GLY A 22 4.87 5.29 -9.68
CA GLY A 22 3.43 5.29 -9.45
C GLY A 22 2.99 4.37 -8.30
N TRP A 23 1.68 4.36 -8.02
CA TRP A 23 1.06 3.49 -6.99
C TRP A 23 1.32 2.00 -7.23
N LYS A 24 1.46 1.58 -8.50
CA LYS A 24 1.76 0.19 -8.88
C LYS A 24 3.10 -0.27 -8.31
N GLU A 25 4.08 0.62 -8.27
CA GLU A 25 5.41 0.29 -7.78
C GLU A 25 5.42 0.47 -6.26
N GLY A 26 4.70 1.48 -5.77
CA GLY A 26 4.45 1.68 -4.35
C GLY A 26 3.88 0.45 -3.64
N VAL A 27 2.92 -0.28 -4.25
CA VAL A 27 2.34 -1.48 -3.61
C VAL A 27 3.34 -2.63 -3.51
N ASN A 28 4.19 -2.81 -4.52
CA ASN A 28 5.28 -3.79 -4.49
C ASN A 28 6.34 -3.41 -3.45
N MET A 29 6.68 -2.13 -3.35
CA MET A 29 7.61 -1.60 -2.35
C MET A 29 7.07 -1.77 -0.93
N PHE A 30 5.77 -1.51 -0.73
CA PHE A 30 5.11 -1.70 0.55
C PHE A 30 5.17 -3.16 1.00
N LEU A 31 4.77 -4.12 0.13
CA LEU A 31 4.84 -5.54 0.45
C LEU A 31 6.29 -6.01 0.69
N SER A 32 7.26 -5.45 -0.04
CA SER A 32 8.68 -5.73 0.20
C SER A 32 9.10 -5.29 1.62
N ASN A 33 8.70 -4.09 2.05
CA ASN A 33 8.97 -3.61 3.42
C ASN A 33 8.31 -4.50 4.48
N VAL A 34 7.09 -5.01 4.21
CA VAL A 34 6.38 -5.93 5.10
C VAL A 34 7.11 -7.27 5.21
N LYS A 35 7.63 -7.82 4.10
CA LYS A 35 8.40 -9.07 4.10
C LYS A 35 9.76 -8.90 4.76
N ASN A 36 10.37 -7.74 4.59
CA ASN A 36 11.67 -7.39 5.14
C ASN A 36 11.58 -6.97 6.62
N ALA A 37 10.39 -6.65 7.11
CA ALA A 37 10.13 -6.30 8.50
C ALA A 37 10.61 -7.41 9.45
N GLY A 38 11.58 -7.08 10.31
CA GLY A 38 12.16 -8.05 11.25
C GLY A 38 13.31 -8.89 10.69
N GLN A 39 13.73 -8.68 9.43
CA GLN A 39 14.95 -9.25 8.87
C GLN A 39 16.12 -8.28 9.05
N GLU A 40 17.14 -8.66 9.83
CA GLU A 40 18.34 -7.84 10.01
C GLU A 40 19.06 -7.60 8.67
N GLY A 41 19.28 -6.34 8.31
CA GLY A 41 20.02 -5.93 7.12
C GLY A 41 19.24 -5.94 5.80
N ALA A 42 17.93 -6.23 5.82
CA ALA A 42 17.10 -6.18 4.63
C ALA A 42 16.83 -4.72 4.18
N PRO A 43 16.79 -4.44 2.86
CA PRO A 43 16.54 -3.10 2.35
C PRO A 43 15.10 -2.65 2.67
N HIS A 44 14.96 -1.45 3.23
CA HIS A 44 13.67 -0.80 3.45
C HIS A 44 13.55 0.41 2.52
N TYR A 45 12.42 0.52 1.84
CA TYR A 45 12.06 1.70 1.06
C TYR A 45 11.53 2.79 1.97
N GLY A 46 12.11 3.99 1.88
CA GLY A 46 11.72 5.17 2.66
C GLY A 46 10.45 5.86 2.12
N GLY A 47 9.79 6.64 2.96
CA GLY A 47 8.52 7.33 2.62
C GLY A 47 7.33 6.93 3.49
N ALA A 48 7.49 5.88 4.30
CA ALA A 48 6.51 5.43 5.29
C ALA A 48 7.20 5.04 6.62
N ASP A 49 8.18 5.84 7.04
CA ASP A 49 9.00 5.59 8.24
C ASP A 49 8.23 5.69 9.56
N HIS A 50 7.01 6.24 9.52
CA HIS A 50 6.10 6.31 10.66
C HIS A 50 5.33 5.00 10.91
N LEU A 51 5.39 4.05 9.98
CA LEU A 51 4.69 2.77 10.10
C LEU A 51 5.49 1.78 10.96
N ASP A 52 4.76 1.05 11.82
CA ASP A 52 5.30 -0.12 12.50
C ASP A 52 5.24 -1.32 11.57
N TRP A 53 6.30 -1.51 10.77
CA TRP A 53 6.39 -2.61 9.81
C TRP A 53 6.28 -4.00 10.46
N ALA A 54 6.68 -4.17 11.72
CA ALA A 54 6.56 -5.44 12.43
C ALA A 54 5.09 -5.75 12.80
N ALA A 55 4.34 -4.73 13.24
CA ALA A 55 2.91 -4.85 13.48
C ALA A 55 2.14 -5.12 12.17
N ILE A 56 2.48 -4.41 11.09
CA ILE A 56 1.88 -4.61 9.77
C ILE A 56 2.20 -6.00 9.23
N GLY A 57 3.46 -6.45 9.38
CA GLY A 57 3.89 -7.81 9.09
C GLY A 57 3.01 -8.83 9.80
N THR A 58 2.75 -8.64 11.09
CA THR A 58 1.88 -9.55 11.86
C THR A 58 0.43 -9.55 11.38
N GLU A 59 -0.08 -8.43 10.86
CA GLU A 59 -1.46 -8.33 10.36
C GLU A 59 -1.65 -8.93 8.96
N LEU A 60 -0.66 -8.71 8.09
CA LEU A 60 -0.69 -9.16 6.70
C LEU A 60 -0.24 -10.63 6.60
N ALA A 61 0.78 -11.02 7.36
CA ALA A 61 1.40 -12.34 7.32
C ALA A 61 0.70 -13.36 8.25
N PRO A 62 0.89 -14.67 8.00
CA PRO A 62 1.55 -15.24 6.83
C PRO A 62 0.69 -15.07 5.57
N PHE A 63 1.33 -14.74 4.45
CA PHE A 63 0.71 -14.74 3.12
C PHE A 63 1.63 -15.49 2.15
N THR A 64 1.05 -16.30 1.27
CA THR A 64 1.77 -17.01 0.22
C THR A 64 2.07 -16.07 -0.96
N ASP A 65 2.92 -16.49 -1.90
CA ASP A 65 3.15 -15.74 -3.14
C ASP A 65 1.83 -15.55 -3.94
N ALA A 66 0.89 -16.50 -3.81
CA ALA A 66 -0.43 -16.39 -4.42
C ALA A 66 -1.30 -15.32 -3.74
N ASP A 67 -1.24 -15.24 -2.40
CA ASP A 67 -1.93 -14.20 -1.64
C ASP A 67 -1.34 -12.81 -1.94
N GLU A 68 -0.02 -12.72 -2.09
CA GLU A 68 0.67 -11.49 -2.49
C GLU A 68 0.16 -11.00 -3.85
N ALA A 69 0.12 -11.90 -4.84
CA ALA A 69 -0.41 -11.58 -6.16
C ALA A 69 -1.90 -11.19 -6.12
N ASP A 70 -2.74 -11.87 -5.32
CA ASP A 70 -4.16 -11.51 -5.16
C ASP A 70 -4.34 -10.12 -4.54
N MET A 71 -3.55 -9.80 -3.51
CA MET A 71 -3.55 -8.49 -2.86
C MET A 71 -3.17 -7.37 -3.83
N ILE A 72 -2.08 -7.55 -4.59
CA ILE A 72 -1.61 -6.57 -5.58
C ILE A 72 -2.64 -6.39 -6.69
N ASN A 73 -3.19 -7.50 -7.23
CA ASN A 73 -4.17 -7.44 -8.30
C ASN A 73 -5.47 -6.77 -7.86
N THR A 74 -5.97 -7.11 -6.66
CA THR A 74 -7.15 -6.48 -6.07
C THR A 74 -6.92 -4.98 -5.88
N PHE A 75 -5.81 -4.61 -5.23
CA PHE A 75 -5.47 -3.21 -4.98
C PHE A 75 -5.35 -2.41 -6.29
N ASN A 76 -4.68 -2.96 -7.30
CA ASN A 76 -4.52 -2.30 -8.58
C ASN A 76 -5.85 -2.15 -9.34
N ALA A 77 -6.72 -3.15 -9.27
CA ALA A 77 -8.05 -3.09 -9.88
C ALA A 77 -8.90 -2.00 -9.23
N ASP A 78 -8.98 -1.98 -7.90
CA ASP A 78 -9.76 -1.00 -7.14
C ASP A 78 -9.18 0.41 -7.30
N TYR A 79 -7.86 0.58 -7.22
CA TYR A 79 -7.21 1.87 -7.50
C TYR A 79 -7.54 2.37 -8.90
N THR A 80 -7.48 1.49 -9.92
CA THR A 80 -7.77 1.88 -11.30
C THR A 80 -9.24 2.28 -11.47
N ALA A 81 -10.16 1.59 -10.81
CA ALA A 81 -11.58 1.92 -10.81
C ALA A 81 -11.87 3.28 -10.18
N HIS A 82 -11.12 3.63 -9.13
CA HIS A 82 -11.30 4.87 -8.36
C HIS A 82 -10.24 5.95 -8.63
N MET A 83 -9.44 5.80 -9.69
CA MET A 83 -8.23 6.60 -9.89
C MET A 83 -8.49 8.10 -9.92
N ALA A 84 -9.52 8.53 -10.65
CA ALA A 84 -9.86 9.96 -10.77
C ALA A 84 -10.24 10.55 -9.41
N GLU A 85 -11.07 9.83 -8.65
CA GLU A 85 -11.52 10.24 -7.32
C GLU A 85 -10.36 10.27 -6.31
N ILE A 86 -9.49 9.24 -6.33
CA ILE A 86 -8.28 9.20 -5.50
C ILE A 86 -7.37 10.40 -5.81
N ILE A 87 -7.16 10.74 -7.08
CA ILE A 87 -6.32 11.88 -7.48
C ILE A 87 -6.92 13.21 -6.99
N ASP A 88 -8.23 13.39 -7.13
CA ASP A 88 -8.93 14.61 -6.68
C ASP A 88 -8.85 14.76 -5.16
N LEU A 89 -9.13 13.68 -4.41
CA LEU A 89 -9.04 13.66 -2.95
C LEU A 89 -7.60 13.90 -2.46
N ARG A 90 -6.60 13.27 -3.10
CA ARG A 90 -5.18 13.51 -2.81
C ARG A 90 -4.79 14.96 -3.06
N SER A 91 -5.29 15.56 -4.14
CA SER A 91 -5.03 16.97 -4.47
C SER A 91 -5.69 17.93 -3.49
N ALA A 92 -6.84 17.55 -2.93
CA ALA A 92 -7.52 18.28 -1.85
C ALA A 92 -6.89 18.05 -0.47
N GLY A 93 -5.95 17.12 -0.34
CA GLY A 93 -5.34 16.72 0.94
C GLY A 93 -6.22 15.80 1.79
N ASP A 94 -7.31 15.26 1.22
CA ASP A 94 -8.26 14.39 1.91
C ASP A 94 -7.78 12.93 1.92
N ARG A 95 -6.87 12.61 2.85
CA ARG A 95 -6.34 11.25 3.01
C ARG A 95 -7.38 10.27 3.53
N ASP A 96 -8.32 10.73 4.35
CA ASP A 96 -9.38 9.88 4.91
C ASP A 96 -10.35 9.46 3.80
N GLY A 97 -10.75 10.39 2.93
CA GLY A 97 -11.55 10.10 1.75
C GLY A 97 -10.87 9.10 0.82
N VAL A 98 -9.56 9.23 0.57
CA VAL A 98 -8.80 8.26 -0.25
C VAL A 98 -8.90 6.85 0.32
N THR A 99 -8.77 6.71 1.64
CA THR A 99 -8.92 5.43 2.34
C THR A 99 -10.35 4.90 2.23
N ALA A 100 -11.36 5.73 2.47
CA ALA A 100 -12.77 5.34 2.40
C ALA A 100 -13.15 4.80 1.01
N VAL A 101 -12.73 5.51 -0.04
CA VAL A 101 -12.97 5.10 -1.44
C VAL A 101 -12.36 3.73 -1.73
N MET A 102 -11.12 3.50 -1.29
CA MET A 102 -10.44 2.22 -1.48
C MET A 102 -11.05 1.09 -0.62
N CYS A 103 -11.51 1.40 0.59
CA CYS A 103 -12.16 0.44 1.47
C CYS A 103 -13.62 0.13 1.05
N GLY A 104 -14.25 0.99 0.25
CA GLY A 104 -15.65 0.90 -0.16
C GLY A 104 -16.62 1.35 0.92
N GLU A 105 -16.22 2.35 1.72
CA GLU A 105 -16.99 2.94 2.82
C GLU A 105 -17.82 4.16 2.41
#